data_AF-A0A6J8A6S9-F1
#
_entry.id   AF-A0A6J8A6S9-F1
#
_cell.length_a   1.000
_cell.length_b   1.000
_cell.length_c   1.000
_cell.angle_alpha   90.00
_cell.angle_beta   90.00
_cell.angle_gamma   90.00
#
_symmetry.space_group_name_H-M   'P 1'
#
loop_
_entity.id
_entity.type
_entity.pdbx_description
1 polymer ?
#
loop_
_entity_poly.entity_id
_entity_poly.type
_entity_poly.pdbx_seq_one_letter_code
_entity_poly.pdbx_strand_id
1 'polypeptide(L)'
;MNNSFYGKTLEDIRGRSEIKLLTDREEVKKYIKKQNFKDSTIFNDNFVAIENNVTSVKFNKPIYLGQAILDYSKQLMYDFYYNVVNKLWKKNELIASDTDSIFLNIKTEDIYEDMKKIEDELDTSGYPKDHPLYSEKNKKVIGKFKDELNGKIMNEIVYLRSKAYSFTFVDLNQIKEEKKLKGIGKTTITKDIKFDDYKDCLFNNKTKMNKCIQMNSKKHKMYVNEVNKISTTPFDDKRYILDNGIDTLPFGF
;
A
#
# COMPACT_ATOMS: atom_id res chain seq x y z
N MET A 1 -9.20 -11.90 9.50
CA MET A 1 -8.82 -12.00 10.93
C MET A 1 -7.32 -12.24 11.12
N ASN A 2 -6.62 -12.90 10.18
CA ASN A 2 -5.19 -13.20 10.31
C ASN A 2 -4.29 -11.94 10.37
N ASN A 3 -4.51 -10.96 9.50
CA ASN A 3 -3.66 -9.76 9.46
C ASN A 3 -3.77 -8.89 10.72
N SER A 4 -4.94 -8.85 11.37
CA SER A 4 -5.12 -8.12 12.63
C SER A 4 -4.39 -8.77 13.80
N PHE A 5 -4.23 -10.10 13.79
CA PHE A 5 -3.43 -10.79 14.80
C PHE A 5 -1.95 -10.43 14.66
N TYR A 6 -1.42 -10.48 13.43
CA TYR A 6 -0.07 -10.00 13.13
C TYR A 6 0.14 -8.54 13.58
N GLY A 7 -0.77 -7.62 13.23
CA GLY A 7 -0.66 -6.23 13.68
C GLY A 7 -0.65 -6.08 15.21
N LYS A 8 -1.28 -7.00 15.94
CA LYS A 8 -1.31 -6.99 17.41
C LYS A 8 0.02 -7.43 18.04
N THR A 9 0.82 -8.26 17.38
CA THR A 9 2.13 -8.68 17.88
C THR A 9 3.14 -7.54 17.83
N LEU A 10 2.98 -6.61 16.88
CA LEU A 10 3.81 -5.42 16.65
C LEU A 10 3.24 -4.14 17.27
N GLU A 11 2.23 -4.24 18.15
CA GLU A 11 1.59 -3.07 18.75
C GLU A 11 2.59 -2.24 19.57
N ASP A 12 2.75 -0.97 19.21
CA ASP A 12 3.52 -0.02 20.02
C ASP A 12 2.73 0.38 21.27
N ILE A 13 3.08 -0.24 22.39
CA ILE A 13 2.50 0.05 23.70
C ILE A 13 3.02 1.35 24.32
N ARG A 14 4.12 1.92 23.82
CA ARG A 14 4.69 3.19 24.32
C ARG A 14 3.89 4.39 23.82
N GLY A 15 3.31 4.28 22.63
CA GLY A 15 2.42 5.30 22.06
C GLY A 15 1.03 5.37 22.71
N ARG A 16 0.76 4.61 23.78
CA ARG A 16 -0.53 4.64 24.47
C ARG A 16 -0.64 5.89 25.35
N SER A 17 -1.81 6.50 25.31
CA SER A 17 -2.21 7.59 26.21
C SER A 17 -3.46 7.19 27.00
N GLU A 18 -3.60 7.72 28.21
CA GLU A 18 -4.84 7.61 28.97
C GLU A 18 -5.71 8.84 28.68
N ILE A 19 -6.90 8.60 28.12
CA ILE A 19 -7.88 9.66 27.88
C ILE A 19 -8.97 9.57 28.96
N LYS A 20 -9.22 10.69 29.65
CA LYS A 20 -10.34 10.86 30.57
C LYS A 20 -11.29 11.90 30.03
N LEU A 21 -12.57 11.54 29.92
CA LEU A 21 -13.65 12.43 29.52
C LEU A 21 -14.33 12.93 30.79
N LEU A 22 -14.28 14.24 31.03
CA LEU A 22 -14.70 14.87 32.28
C LEU A 22 -15.73 15.97 32.01
N THR A 23 -16.69 16.10 32.92
CA THR A 23 -17.69 17.17 32.92
C THR A 23 -17.59 18.09 34.14
N ASP A 24 -16.95 17.62 35.22
CA ASP A 24 -16.74 18.39 36.44
C ASP A 24 -15.44 19.22 36.40
N ARG A 25 -15.53 20.49 36.81
CA ARG A 25 -14.40 21.44 36.75
C ARG A 25 -13.33 21.13 37.79
N GLU A 26 -13.70 20.65 38.97
CA GLU A 26 -12.73 20.34 40.03
C GLU A 26 -11.95 19.06 39.68
N GLU A 27 -12.61 18.07 39.08
CA GLU A 27 -11.91 16.90 38.52
C GLU A 27 -10.94 17.29 37.41
N VAL A 28 -11.33 18.17 36.48
CA VAL A 28 -10.44 18.66 35.42
C VAL A 28 -9.17 19.28 36.01
N LYS A 29 -9.30 20.18 37.01
CA LYS A 29 -8.14 20.78 37.69
C LYS A 29 -7.25 19.71 38.35
N LYS A 30 -7.85 18.67 38.95
CA LYS A 30 -7.11 17.57 39.58
C LYS A 30 -6.25 16.80 38.56
N TYR A 31 -6.77 16.53 37.37
CA TYR A 31 -6.04 15.79 36.34
C TYR A 31 -4.97 16.63 35.65
N ILE A 32 -5.22 17.92 35.39
CA ILE A 32 -4.23 18.84 34.81
C ILE A 32 -2.99 18.99 35.71
N LYS A 33 -3.18 18.96 37.04
CA LYS A 33 -2.08 19.06 38.01
C LYS A 33 -1.20 17.81 38.08
N LYS A 34 -1.59 16.69 37.46
CA LYS A 34 -0.77 15.47 37.49
C LYS A 34 0.49 15.69 36.67
N GLN A 35 1.62 15.14 37.16
CA GLN A 35 2.89 15.22 36.45
C GLN A 35 2.87 14.53 35.07
N ASN A 36 1.96 13.58 34.86
CA ASN A 36 1.79 12.88 33.59
C ASN A 36 0.76 13.53 32.65
N PHE A 37 0.24 14.71 32.98
CA PHE A 37 -0.61 15.47 32.07
C PHE A 37 0.12 15.76 30.77
N LYS A 38 -0.56 15.54 29.63
CA LYS A 38 -0.01 15.76 28.29
C LYS A 38 -0.73 16.90 27.58
N ASP A 39 -2.04 16.81 27.45
CA ASP A 39 -2.84 17.83 26.76
C ASP A 39 -4.33 17.78 27.19
N SER A 40 -5.09 18.78 26.81
CA SER A 40 -6.54 18.86 27.01
C SER A 40 -7.28 19.32 25.76
N THR A 41 -8.40 18.67 25.46
CA THR A 41 -9.32 19.08 24.39
C THR A 41 -10.66 19.47 24.98
N ILE A 42 -10.95 20.78 24.96
CA ILE A 42 -12.25 21.32 25.38
C ILE A 42 -13.24 21.20 24.22
N PHE A 43 -14.32 20.43 24.41
CA PHE A 43 -15.39 20.24 23.44
C PHE A 43 -16.48 21.30 23.59
N ASN A 44 -16.86 21.60 24.84
CA ASN A 44 -17.79 22.67 25.22
C ASN A 44 -17.55 23.06 26.70
N ASP A 45 -18.36 23.97 27.23
CA ASP A 45 -18.20 24.54 28.58
C ASP A 45 -18.26 23.52 29.73
N ASN A 46 -18.88 22.35 29.48
CA ASN A 46 -19.11 21.29 30.45
C ASN A 46 -18.49 19.96 30.03
N PHE A 47 -17.62 19.93 29.01
CA PHE A 47 -17.07 18.67 28.51
C PHE A 47 -15.64 18.83 27.99
N VAL A 48 -14.71 18.13 28.63
CA VAL A 48 -13.27 18.20 28.36
C VAL A 48 -12.68 16.78 28.31
N ALA A 49 -11.87 16.49 27.29
CA ALA A 49 -10.96 15.36 27.30
C ALA A 49 -9.62 15.78 27.90
N ILE A 50 -9.13 15.04 28.87
CA ILE A 50 -7.76 15.14 29.39
C ILE A 50 -6.95 13.95 28.89
N GLU A 51 -5.86 14.21 28.19
CA GLU A 51 -4.89 13.22 27.77
C GLU A 51 -3.71 13.21 28.74
N ASN A 52 -3.40 12.04 29.30
CA ASN A 52 -2.24 11.82 30.15
C ASN A 52 -1.32 10.77 29.53
N ASN A 53 -0.02 10.92 29.77
CA ASN A 53 0.97 9.89 29.49
C ASN A 53 0.76 8.70 30.44
N VAL A 54 0.92 7.49 29.92
CA VAL A 54 0.92 6.27 30.74
C VAL A 54 2.19 6.27 31.60
N THR A 55 2.05 6.12 32.93
CA THR A 55 3.19 6.19 33.87
C THR A 55 3.98 4.90 33.99
N SER A 56 3.38 3.75 33.64
CA SER A 56 4.04 2.44 33.66
C SER A 56 3.56 1.61 32.49
N VAL A 57 4.51 1.10 31.70
CA VAL A 57 4.24 0.35 30.47
C VAL A 57 4.73 -1.08 30.62
N LYS A 58 3.80 -2.05 30.50
CA LYS A 58 4.14 -3.48 30.53
C LYS A 58 4.36 -4.01 29.11
N PHE A 59 5.60 -4.38 28.80
CA PHE A 59 5.96 -5.07 27.55
C PHE A 59 5.39 -6.49 27.52
N ASN A 60 4.18 -6.62 26.97
CA ASN A 60 3.44 -7.88 26.86
C ASN A 60 3.10 -8.25 25.40
N LYS A 61 3.82 -7.66 24.43
CA LYS A 61 3.64 -7.94 23.01
C LYS A 61 4.76 -8.84 22.50
N PRO A 62 4.44 -9.96 21.82
CA PRO A 62 5.45 -10.84 21.26
C PRO A 62 6.02 -10.24 19.97
N ILE A 63 6.77 -9.14 20.07
CA ILE A 63 7.29 -8.39 18.90
C ILE A 63 8.18 -9.29 18.02
N TYR A 64 8.93 -10.20 18.64
CA TYR A 64 9.76 -11.19 17.93
C TYR A 64 8.94 -12.07 16.96
N LEU A 65 7.68 -12.38 17.29
CA LEU A 65 6.79 -13.13 16.41
C LEU A 65 6.42 -12.31 15.17
N GLY A 66 6.12 -11.01 15.35
CA GLY A 66 5.88 -10.10 14.23
C GLY A 66 7.09 -9.97 13.33
N GLN A 67 8.28 -9.82 13.90
CA GLN A 67 9.53 -9.79 13.14
C GLN A 67 9.73 -11.07 12.32
N ALA A 68 9.64 -12.24 12.95
CA ALA A 68 9.81 -13.53 12.27
C ALA A 68 8.81 -13.71 11.12
N ILE A 69 7.53 -13.37 11.33
CA ILE A 69 6.51 -13.44 10.26
C ILE A 69 6.88 -12.54 9.08
N LEU A 70 7.34 -11.32 9.34
CA LEU A 70 7.77 -10.39 8.29
C LEU A 70 8.97 -10.94 7.51
N ASP A 71 9.93 -11.54 8.21
CA ASP A 71 11.12 -12.12 7.58
C ASP A 71 10.77 -13.33 6.72
N TYR A 72 9.90 -14.24 7.20
CA TYR A 72 9.39 -15.34 6.38
C TYR A 72 8.60 -14.84 5.17
N SER A 73 7.80 -13.78 5.32
CA SER A 73 7.07 -13.19 4.19
C SER A 73 8.02 -12.65 3.12
N LYS A 74 9.10 -11.97 3.51
CA LYS A 74 10.11 -11.48 2.56
C LYS A 74 10.89 -12.63 1.93
N GLN A 75 11.26 -13.63 2.72
CA GLN A 75 11.97 -14.80 2.22
C GLN A 75 11.17 -15.52 1.15
N LEU A 76 9.84 -15.67 1.32
CA LEU A 76 8.97 -16.24 0.29
C LEU A 76 8.99 -15.43 -1.02
N MET A 77 8.91 -14.10 -0.93
CA MET A 77 8.98 -13.22 -2.11
C MET A 77 10.34 -13.33 -2.82
N TYR A 78 11.42 -13.36 -2.05
CA TYR A 78 12.77 -13.50 -2.59
C TYR A 78 13.01 -14.88 -3.19
N ASP A 79 12.54 -15.94 -2.54
CA ASP A 79 12.66 -17.30 -3.04
C ASP A 79 11.95 -17.44 -4.39
N PHE A 80 10.71 -16.97 -4.50
CA PHE A 80 10.01 -16.96 -5.78
C PHE A 80 10.75 -16.14 -6.85
N TYR A 81 11.19 -14.92 -6.53
CA TYR A 81 11.87 -14.08 -7.51
C TYR A 81 13.22 -14.68 -7.97
N TYR A 82 14.10 -15.03 -7.04
CA TYR A 82 15.45 -15.49 -7.38
C TYR A 82 15.47 -16.95 -7.85
N ASN A 83 14.66 -17.83 -7.26
CA ASN A 83 14.71 -19.26 -7.57
C ASN A 83 13.72 -19.71 -8.64
N VAL A 84 12.68 -18.92 -8.96
CA VAL A 84 11.69 -19.24 -10.00
C VAL A 84 11.78 -18.23 -11.16
N VAL A 85 11.47 -16.96 -10.89
CA VAL A 85 11.37 -15.90 -11.93
C VAL A 85 12.71 -15.71 -12.66
N ASN A 86 13.81 -15.51 -11.94
CA ASN A 86 15.12 -15.27 -12.54
C ASN A 86 15.69 -16.48 -13.29
N LYS A 87 15.30 -17.71 -12.90
CA LYS A 87 15.73 -18.92 -13.60
C LYS A 87 14.98 -19.10 -14.91
N LEU A 88 13.67 -18.83 -14.91
CA LEU A 88 12.81 -18.94 -16.07
C LEU A 88 13.06 -17.79 -17.07
N TRP A 89 13.06 -16.55 -16.58
CA TRP A 89 13.24 -15.34 -17.38
C TRP A 89 14.53 -14.62 -17.02
N LYS A 90 15.69 -15.13 -17.48
CA LYS A 90 17.02 -14.61 -17.13
C LYS A 90 17.25 -13.12 -17.44
N LYS A 91 16.48 -12.56 -18.38
CA LYS A 91 16.57 -11.15 -18.81
C LYS A 91 15.34 -10.33 -18.37
N ASN A 92 14.62 -10.77 -17.34
CA ASN A 92 13.51 -9.98 -16.78
C ASN A 92 14.04 -8.68 -16.17
N GLU A 93 13.19 -7.67 -16.18
CA GLU A 93 13.43 -6.40 -15.50
C GLU A 93 12.39 -6.26 -14.37
N LEU A 94 12.86 -6.09 -13.13
CA LEU A 94 12.01 -5.81 -11.98
C LEU A 94 11.61 -4.34 -11.98
N ILE A 95 10.34 -4.05 -12.29
CA ILE A 95 9.82 -2.68 -12.34
C ILE A 95 9.53 -2.16 -10.93
N ALA A 96 8.82 -2.94 -10.12
CA ALA A 96 8.48 -2.58 -8.75
C ALA A 96 8.08 -3.79 -7.92
N SER A 97 8.08 -3.63 -6.60
CA SER A 97 7.44 -4.55 -5.65
C SER A 97 6.68 -3.78 -4.57
N ASP A 98 5.57 -4.33 -4.11
CA ASP A 98 4.83 -3.83 -2.96
C ASP A 98 4.32 -4.99 -2.12
N THR A 99 4.98 -5.24 -0.98
CA THR A 99 4.64 -6.25 0.04
C THR A 99 4.55 -7.69 -0.48
N ASP A 100 3.48 -8.01 -1.20
CA ASP A 100 3.08 -9.32 -1.72
C ASP A 100 2.91 -9.31 -3.25
N SER A 101 3.32 -8.24 -3.93
CA SER A 101 3.22 -8.10 -5.39
C SER A 101 4.55 -7.72 -6.03
N ILE A 102 4.76 -8.19 -7.27
CA ILE A 102 5.93 -7.91 -8.09
C ILE A 102 5.44 -7.52 -9.49
N PHE A 103 5.99 -6.44 -10.04
CA PHE A 103 5.77 -6.01 -11.42
C PHE A 103 7.03 -6.32 -12.22
N LEU A 104 6.87 -7.12 -13.28
CA LEU A 104 7.97 -7.61 -14.11
C LEU A 104 7.75 -7.19 -15.55
N ASN A 105 8.82 -6.72 -16.18
CA ASN A 105 8.90 -6.61 -17.64
C ASN A 105 9.66 -7.85 -18.16
N ILE A 106 8.95 -8.68 -18.92
CA ILE A 106 9.43 -9.98 -19.39
C ILE A 106 9.43 -9.98 -20.91
N LYS A 107 10.57 -10.33 -21.51
CA LYS A 107 10.72 -10.51 -22.96
C LYS A 107 10.75 -12.00 -23.26
N THR A 108 9.67 -12.52 -23.83
CA THR A 108 9.51 -13.93 -24.22
C THR A 108 8.62 -14.05 -25.48
N GLU A 109 8.65 -15.20 -26.13
CA GLU A 109 7.81 -15.50 -27.30
C GLU A 109 6.35 -15.74 -26.89
N ASP A 110 6.15 -16.56 -25.85
CA ASP A 110 4.82 -16.84 -25.28
C ASP A 110 4.92 -16.96 -23.76
N ILE A 111 4.31 -15.99 -23.06
CA ILE A 111 4.30 -15.93 -21.61
C ILE A 111 3.51 -17.09 -20.99
N TYR A 112 2.47 -17.58 -21.65
CA TYR A 112 1.61 -18.62 -21.10
C TYR A 112 2.30 -20.00 -21.14
N GLU A 113 3.04 -20.28 -22.21
CA GLU A 113 3.87 -21.50 -22.28
C GLU A 113 4.99 -21.49 -21.24
N ASP A 114 5.57 -20.32 -20.94
CA ASP A 114 6.53 -20.18 -19.86
C ASP A 114 5.89 -20.39 -18.48
N MET A 115 4.73 -19.77 -18.23
CA MET A 115 4.00 -19.93 -16.97
C MET A 115 3.57 -21.37 -16.70
N LYS A 116 3.31 -22.16 -17.75
CA LYS A 116 3.03 -23.59 -17.62
C LYS A 116 4.18 -24.37 -16.97
N LYS A 117 5.44 -23.96 -17.21
CA LYS A 117 6.63 -24.59 -16.62
C LYS A 117 6.73 -24.38 -15.11
N ILE A 118 6.01 -23.40 -14.58
CA ILE A 118 5.97 -23.04 -13.15
C ILE A 118 4.55 -23.11 -12.58
N GLU A 119 3.65 -23.89 -13.21
CA GLU A 119 2.25 -24.01 -12.80
C GLU A 119 2.09 -24.44 -11.33
N ASP A 120 3.04 -25.21 -10.82
CA ASP A 120 3.07 -25.64 -9.44
C ASP A 120 3.24 -24.49 -8.44
N GLU A 121 3.82 -23.37 -8.86
CA GLU A 121 4.00 -22.17 -8.04
C GLU A 121 2.86 -21.16 -8.16
N LEU A 122 1.95 -21.37 -9.12
CA LEU A 122 0.93 -20.40 -9.48
C LEU A 122 -0.48 -20.84 -9.08
N ASP A 123 -1.27 -19.90 -8.55
CA ASP A 123 -2.72 -20.00 -8.44
C ASP A 123 -3.36 -19.32 -9.66
N THR A 124 -3.72 -20.13 -10.66
CA THR A 124 -4.42 -19.72 -11.89
C THR A 124 -5.92 -19.96 -11.82
N SER A 125 -6.49 -20.22 -10.64
CA SER A 125 -7.92 -20.53 -10.49
C SER A 125 -8.84 -19.34 -10.78
N GLY A 126 -8.28 -18.12 -10.86
CA GLY A 126 -8.99 -16.90 -11.25
C GLY A 126 -9.13 -16.68 -12.76
N TYR A 127 -8.46 -17.49 -13.57
CA TYR A 127 -8.47 -17.36 -15.03
C TYR A 127 -9.85 -17.68 -15.62
N PRO A 128 -10.16 -17.20 -16.84
CA PRO A 128 -11.30 -17.68 -17.61
C PRO A 128 -11.26 -19.21 -17.73
N LYS A 129 -12.43 -19.87 -17.63
CA LYS A 129 -12.51 -21.35 -17.62
C LYS A 129 -12.05 -22.01 -18.92
N ASP A 130 -12.12 -21.26 -20.01
CA ASP A 130 -11.67 -21.61 -21.35
C ASP A 130 -10.17 -21.37 -21.57
N HIS A 131 -9.47 -20.75 -20.61
CA HIS A 131 -8.05 -20.47 -20.73
C HIS A 131 -7.19 -21.74 -20.52
N PRO A 132 -6.16 -22.00 -21.35
CA PRO A 132 -5.33 -23.21 -21.26
C PRO A 132 -4.66 -23.45 -19.90
N LEU A 133 -4.31 -22.37 -19.19
CA LEU A 133 -3.69 -22.42 -17.86
C LEU A 133 -4.69 -22.45 -16.68
N TYR A 134 -6.00 -22.42 -16.93
CA TYR A 134 -6.98 -22.48 -15.84
C TYR A 134 -6.84 -23.79 -15.05
N SER A 135 -6.61 -23.66 -13.74
CA SER A 135 -6.50 -24.81 -12.85
C SER A 135 -6.96 -24.47 -11.44
N GLU A 136 -7.73 -25.35 -10.81
CA GLU A 136 -8.11 -25.21 -9.40
C GLU A 136 -7.11 -25.86 -8.43
N LYS A 137 -6.02 -26.47 -8.95
CA LYS A 137 -5.01 -27.20 -8.15
C LYS A 137 -4.47 -26.38 -6.97
N ASN A 138 -4.14 -25.12 -7.21
CA ASN A 138 -3.51 -24.22 -6.23
C ASN A 138 -4.46 -23.16 -5.66
N LYS A 139 -5.79 -23.32 -5.84
CA LYS A 139 -6.80 -22.34 -5.45
C LYS A 139 -6.69 -22.01 -3.96
N LYS A 140 -6.28 -20.78 -3.65
CA LYS A 140 -6.09 -20.25 -2.29
C LYS A 140 -5.09 -21.04 -1.43
N VAL A 141 -4.16 -21.74 -2.06
CA VAL A 141 -3.05 -22.40 -1.34
C VAL A 141 -2.08 -21.33 -0.85
N ILE A 142 -1.72 -21.41 0.44
CA ILE A 142 -0.82 -20.43 1.08
C ILE A 142 0.56 -20.52 0.44
N GLY A 143 1.15 -19.37 0.12
CA GLY A 143 2.49 -19.26 -0.44
C GLY A 143 2.56 -19.39 -1.96
N LYS A 144 1.44 -19.65 -2.64
CA LYS A 144 1.35 -19.65 -4.10
C LYS A 144 1.04 -18.26 -4.64
N PHE A 145 1.59 -17.96 -5.81
CA PHE A 145 1.50 -16.65 -6.44
C PHE A 145 0.37 -16.63 -7.45
N LYS A 146 -0.40 -15.57 -7.50
CA LYS A 146 -1.46 -15.39 -8.51
C LYS A 146 -1.04 -14.35 -9.54
N ASP A 147 -1.50 -14.53 -10.77
CA ASP A 147 -1.53 -13.43 -11.73
C ASP A 147 -2.71 -12.51 -11.40
N GLU A 148 -2.40 -11.25 -11.05
CA GLU A 148 -3.41 -10.26 -10.65
C GLU A 148 -4.38 -9.93 -11.80
N LEU A 149 -3.94 -10.09 -13.06
CA LEU A 149 -4.74 -9.80 -14.25
C LEU A 149 -5.51 -11.01 -14.79
N ASN A 150 -5.36 -12.18 -14.16
CA ASN A 150 -6.07 -13.41 -14.51
C ASN A 150 -5.95 -13.79 -16.00
N GLY A 151 -4.73 -13.79 -16.53
CA GLY A 151 -4.43 -14.14 -17.92
C GLY A 151 -4.61 -12.99 -18.90
N LYS A 152 -4.71 -11.73 -18.44
CA LYS A 152 -4.75 -10.56 -19.32
C LYS A 152 -3.37 -9.91 -19.39
N ILE A 153 -2.90 -9.61 -20.59
CA ILE A 153 -1.59 -9.01 -20.80
C ILE A 153 -1.63 -7.53 -20.44
N MET A 154 -0.71 -7.13 -19.55
CA MET A 154 -0.42 -5.72 -19.29
C MET A 154 0.35 -5.14 -20.48
N ASN A 155 -0.17 -4.07 -21.07
CA ASN A 155 0.39 -3.44 -22.26
C ASN A 155 1.44 -2.39 -21.91
N GLU A 156 1.14 -1.54 -20.91
CA GLU A 156 2.03 -0.46 -20.51
C GLU A 156 1.84 -0.13 -19.03
N ILE A 157 2.92 0.16 -18.32
CA ILE A 157 2.91 0.56 -16.91
C ILE A 157 3.72 1.85 -16.72
N VAL A 158 3.19 2.76 -15.90
CA VAL A 158 3.90 3.92 -15.39
C VAL A 158 3.93 3.83 -13.88
N TYR A 159 5.12 3.63 -13.32
CA TYR A 159 5.34 3.54 -11.88
C TYR A 159 6.10 4.77 -11.40
N LEU A 160 5.41 5.73 -10.76
CA LEU A 160 6.02 6.99 -10.35
C LEU A 160 6.76 6.87 -9.02
N ARG A 161 6.14 6.15 -8.06
CA ARG A 161 6.70 5.91 -6.72
C ARG A 161 5.86 4.86 -6.00
N SER A 162 6.30 4.45 -4.80
CA SER A 162 5.57 3.51 -3.95
C SER A 162 4.09 3.90 -3.80
N LYS A 163 3.20 2.99 -4.23
CA LYS A 163 1.72 3.13 -4.19
C LYS A 163 1.17 4.28 -5.04
N ALA A 164 1.91 4.70 -6.06
CA ALA A 164 1.51 5.67 -7.08
C ALA A 164 1.92 5.17 -8.47
N TYR A 165 1.02 4.44 -9.12
CA TYR A 165 1.26 3.84 -10.43
C TYR A 165 -0.05 3.65 -11.19
N SER A 166 0.08 3.48 -12.50
CA SER A 166 -1.04 3.17 -13.38
C SER A 166 -0.57 2.23 -14.48
N PHE A 167 -1.44 1.37 -14.96
CA PHE A 167 -1.13 0.50 -16.09
C PHE A 167 -2.35 0.28 -16.98
N THR A 168 -2.07 -0.10 -18.22
CA THR A 168 -3.08 -0.46 -19.22
C THR A 168 -3.01 -1.95 -19.53
N PHE A 169 -4.16 -2.55 -19.83
CA PHE A 169 -4.25 -3.96 -20.23
C PHE A 169 -5.41 -4.15 -21.21
N VAL A 170 -5.34 -5.21 -22.00
CA VAL A 170 -6.39 -5.53 -22.98
C VAL A 170 -7.42 -6.46 -22.34
N ASP A 171 -8.69 -6.09 -22.48
CA ASP A 171 -9.83 -6.89 -22.01
C ASP A 171 -10.97 -6.80 -23.02
N LEU A 172 -11.38 -7.95 -23.58
CA LEU A 172 -12.42 -8.02 -24.62
C LEU A 172 -12.17 -7.03 -25.80
N ASN A 173 -10.93 -6.98 -26.28
CA ASN A 173 -10.47 -6.07 -27.35
C ASN A 173 -10.59 -4.57 -27.00
N GLN A 174 -10.70 -4.22 -25.72
CA GLN A 174 -10.70 -2.84 -25.24
C GLN A 174 -9.50 -2.61 -24.33
N ILE A 175 -8.87 -1.44 -24.46
CA ILE A 175 -7.82 -1.00 -23.54
C ILE A 175 -8.51 -0.50 -22.27
N LYS A 176 -8.18 -1.13 -21.14
CA LYS A 176 -8.60 -0.69 -19.81
C LYS A 176 -7.42 -0.11 -19.06
N GLU A 177 -7.71 0.78 -18.12
CA GLU A 177 -6.72 1.42 -17.25
C GLU A 177 -7.00 1.06 -15.80
N GLU A 178 -5.96 0.67 -15.06
CA GLU A 178 -6.01 0.58 -13.60
C GLU A 178 -5.08 1.62 -12.99
N LYS A 179 -5.61 2.39 -12.03
CA LYS A 179 -4.94 3.54 -11.40
C LYS A 179 -4.84 3.31 -9.89
N LYS A 180 -3.64 3.47 -9.32
CA LYS A 180 -3.38 3.43 -7.87
C LYS A 180 -2.68 4.70 -7.44
N LEU A 181 -3.32 5.48 -6.58
CA LEU A 181 -2.74 6.67 -5.94
C LEU A 181 -3.12 6.70 -4.46
N LYS A 182 -2.16 6.36 -3.59
CA LYS A 182 -2.38 6.43 -2.15
C LYS A 182 -2.63 7.87 -1.71
N GLY A 183 -3.69 8.07 -0.93
CA GLY A 183 -4.05 9.36 -0.34
C GLY A 183 -5.03 10.21 -1.16
N ILE A 184 -5.30 9.80 -2.40
CA ILE A 184 -6.32 10.40 -3.28
C ILE A 184 -7.60 9.55 -3.22
N GLY A 185 -8.77 10.21 -3.22
CA GLY A 185 -10.06 9.53 -3.15
C GLY A 185 -10.35 8.73 -4.42
N LYS A 186 -10.99 7.56 -4.28
CA LYS A 186 -11.33 6.68 -5.43
C LYS A 186 -12.11 7.43 -6.52
N THR A 187 -13.08 8.26 -6.14
CA THR A 187 -13.89 9.04 -7.09
C THR A 187 -13.03 9.98 -7.94
N THR A 188 -12.09 10.68 -7.32
CA THR A 188 -11.14 11.57 -8.01
C THR A 188 -10.24 10.78 -8.96
N ILE A 189 -9.74 9.62 -8.51
CA ILE A 189 -8.92 8.73 -9.36
C ILE A 189 -9.71 8.28 -10.59
N THR A 190 -10.99 7.95 -10.45
CA THR A 190 -11.81 7.46 -11.57
C THR A 190 -12.24 8.56 -12.53
N LYS A 191 -12.57 9.76 -12.03
CA LYS A 191 -13.14 10.84 -12.85
C LYS A 191 -12.12 11.81 -13.42
N ASP A 192 -11.10 12.16 -12.62
CA ASP A 192 -10.25 13.33 -12.88
C ASP A 192 -8.81 12.98 -13.24
N ILE A 193 -8.45 11.69 -13.14
CA ILE A 193 -7.09 11.20 -13.36
C ILE A 193 -7.13 10.12 -14.46
N LYS A 194 -6.27 10.28 -15.46
CA LYS A 194 -6.11 9.39 -16.61
C LYS A 194 -4.72 8.77 -16.61
N PHE A 195 -4.52 7.69 -17.36
CA PHE A 195 -3.19 7.11 -17.54
C PHE A 195 -2.17 8.11 -18.09
N ASP A 196 -2.58 8.96 -19.03
CA ASP A 196 -1.72 10.00 -19.61
C ASP A 196 -1.20 11.01 -18.57
N ASP A 197 -1.93 11.27 -17.48
CA ASP A 197 -1.43 12.16 -16.42
C ASP A 197 -0.19 11.59 -15.71
N TYR A 198 -0.05 10.25 -15.69
CA TYR A 198 1.15 9.61 -15.15
C TYR A 198 2.30 9.71 -16.14
N LYS A 199 2.04 9.55 -17.44
CA LYS A 199 3.06 9.75 -18.49
C LYS A 199 3.56 11.19 -18.50
N ASP A 200 2.64 12.15 -18.45
CA ASP A 200 2.95 13.58 -18.36
C ASP A 200 3.79 13.88 -17.11
N CYS A 201 3.51 13.19 -16.00
CA CYS A 201 4.30 13.31 -14.80
C CYS A 201 5.72 12.76 -14.99
N LEU A 202 5.87 11.59 -15.61
CA LEU A 202 7.15 10.91 -15.79
C LEU A 202 8.05 11.61 -16.82
N PHE A 203 7.49 11.91 -18.01
CA PHE A 203 8.28 12.41 -19.14
C PHE A 203 8.36 13.94 -19.19
N ASN A 204 7.33 14.63 -18.72
CA ASN A 204 7.23 16.09 -18.82
C ASN A 204 7.36 16.81 -17.46
N ASN A 205 7.70 16.08 -16.39
CA ASN A 205 7.84 16.60 -15.02
C ASN A 205 6.60 17.39 -14.53
N LYS A 206 5.41 17.07 -15.04
CA LYS A 206 4.18 17.77 -14.67
C LYS A 206 3.62 17.24 -13.36
N THR A 207 3.46 18.14 -12.38
CA THR A 207 2.73 17.84 -11.15
C THR A 207 1.24 18.09 -11.36
N LYS A 208 0.39 17.13 -11.02
CA LYS A 208 -1.07 17.28 -11.05
C LYS A 208 -1.60 17.43 -9.64
N MET A 209 -2.48 18.41 -9.44
CA MET A 209 -3.23 18.57 -8.21
C MET A 209 -4.72 18.35 -8.46
N ASN A 210 -5.41 17.70 -7.52
CA ASN A 210 -6.85 17.50 -7.59
C ASN A 210 -7.52 17.87 -6.27
N LYS A 211 -8.71 18.46 -6.40
CA LYS A 211 -9.62 18.69 -5.29
C LYS A 211 -10.17 17.35 -4.79
N CYS A 212 -9.95 17.08 -3.51
CA CYS A 212 -10.43 15.89 -2.84
C CYS A 212 -11.37 16.30 -1.70
N ILE A 213 -12.60 15.80 -1.74
CA ILE A 213 -13.56 15.96 -0.65
C ILE A 213 -13.24 14.92 0.43
N GLN A 214 -13.07 15.37 1.68
CA GLN A 214 -12.82 14.52 2.83
C GLN A 214 -13.83 14.83 3.94
N MET A 215 -14.17 13.80 4.71
CA MET A 215 -14.89 13.97 5.97
C MET A 215 -13.87 14.02 7.10
N ASN A 216 -13.97 15.04 7.92
CA ASN A 216 -13.12 15.23 9.09
C ASN A 216 -13.95 15.45 10.34
N SER A 217 -13.34 15.24 11.50
CA SER A 217 -13.93 15.54 12.81
C SER A 217 -12.98 16.41 13.59
N LYS A 218 -13.48 17.53 14.13
CA LYS A 218 -12.74 18.36 15.09
C LYS A 218 -13.65 18.63 16.27
N LYS A 219 -13.17 18.31 17.47
CA LYS A 219 -13.94 18.45 18.72
C LYS A 219 -15.34 17.80 18.64
N HIS A 220 -15.40 16.55 18.15
CA HIS A 220 -16.64 15.78 17.91
C HIS A 220 -17.65 16.42 16.94
N LYS A 221 -17.28 17.48 16.20
CA LYS A 221 -18.09 18.02 15.12
C LYS A 221 -17.57 17.49 13.80
N MET A 222 -18.41 16.72 13.11
CA MET A 222 -18.15 16.26 11.74
C MET A 222 -18.33 17.42 10.78
N TYR A 223 -17.42 17.55 9.83
CA TYR A 223 -17.53 18.49 8.72
C TYR A 223 -16.89 17.90 7.48
N VAL A 224 -17.31 18.43 6.33
CA VAL A 224 -16.73 18.11 5.04
C VAL A 224 -15.76 19.22 4.68
N ASN A 225 -14.54 18.87 4.25
CA ASN A 225 -13.58 19.82 3.72
C ASN A 225 -13.15 19.41 2.32
N GLU A 226 -13.06 20.41 1.44
CA GLU A 226 -12.35 20.30 0.18
C GLU A 226 -10.87 20.57 0.45
N VAL A 227 -10.00 19.65 0.05
CA VAL A 227 -8.55 19.80 0.15
C VAL A 227 -7.95 19.61 -1.23
N ASN A 228 -7.14 20.57 -1.68
CA ASN A 228 -6.37 20.41 -2.90
C ASN A 228 -5.12 19.56 -2.59
N LYS A 229 -5.01 18.38 -3.19
CA LYS A 229 -3.92 17.43 -2.95
C LYS A 229 -3.07 17.28 -4.21
N ILE A 230 -1.77 17.09 -4.01
CA ILE A 230 -0.86 16.62 -5.06
C ILE A 230 -1.20 15.16 -5.37
N SER A 231 -1.64 14.91 -6.60
CA SER A 231 -2.01 13.58 -7.11
C SER A 231 -0.80 12.87 -7.69
N THR A 232 -0.19 13.45 -8.73
CA THR A 232 1.03 12.94 -9.36
C THR A 232 2.14 13.98 -9.23
N THR A 233 3.36 13.53 -8.98
CA THR A 233 4.55 14.36 -8.88
C THR A 233 5.76 13.55 -9.36
N PRO A 234 6.70 14.17 -10.11
CA PRO A 234 7.92 13.49 -10.56
C PRO A 234 8.90 13.20 -9.42
N PHE A 235 8.68 13.78 -8.24
CA PHE A 235 9.55 13.61 -7.10
C PHE A 235 9.26 12.31 -6.33
N ASP A 236 10.28 11.46 -6.18
CA ASP A 236 10.30 10.33 -5.26
C ASP A 236 11.30 10.59 -4.13
N ASP A 237 10.82 10.62 -2.89
CA ASP A 237 11.61 10.87 -1.68
C ASP A 237 12.35 9.61 -1.18
N LYS A 238 12.15 8.46 -1.83
CA LYS A 238 12.71 7.17 -1.41
C LYS A 238 13.78 6.61 -2.33
N ARG A 239 13.95 7.19 -3.52
CA ARG A 239 14.90 6.72 -4.52
C ARG A 239 15.58 7.89 -5.21
N TYR A 240 16.81 7.66 -5.65
CA TYR A 240 17.56 8.56 -6.51
C TYR A 240 17.16 8.31 -7.96
N ILE A 241 16.64 9.32 -8.65
CA ILE A 241 16.21 9.23 -10.06
C ILE A 241 17.42 9.53 -10.94
N LEU A 242 17.71 8.65 -11.92
CA LEU A 242 18.81 8.81 -12.85
C LEU A 242 18.49 9.86 -13.92
N ASP A 243 19.52 10.28 -14.68
CA ASP A 243 19.40 11.33 -15.70
C ASP A 243 18.39 11.02 -16.82
N ASN A 244 18.08 9.74 -17.03
CA ASN A 244 17.04 9.34 -18.00
C ASN A 244 15.61 9.58 -17.48
N GLY A 245 15.43 9.99 -16.22
CA GLY A 245 14.15 10.30 -15.61
C GLY A 245 13.25 9.09 -15.31
N ILE A 246 13.72 7.86 -15.57
CA ILE A 246 12.93 6.62 -15.45
C ILE A 246 13.58 5.66 -14.48
N ASP A 247 14.87 5.40 -14.65
CA ASP A 247 15.59 4.45 -13.81
C ASP A 247 15.88 5.08 -12.45
N THR A 248 15.87 4.25 -11.43
CA THR A 248 16.03 4.72 -10.05
C THR A 248 16.93 3.81 -9.23
N LEU A 249 17.80 4.41 -8.43
CA LEU A 249 18.66 3.73 -7.48
C LEU A 249 18.13 3.93 -6.05
N PRO A 250 18.22 2.93 -5.17
CA PRO A 250 17.97 3.14 -3.75
C PRO A 250 19.07 4.02 -3.14
N PHE A 251 18.72 4.80 -2.12
CA PHE A 251 19.71 5.58 -1.37
C PHE A 251 20.64 4.66 -0.55
N GLY A 252 21.94 4.98 -0.53
CA GLY A 252 22.92 4.32 0.35
C GLY A 252 23.59 3.07 -0.23
N PHE A 253 23.75 3.00 -1.55
CA PHE A 253 24.68 2.06 -2.19
C PHE A 253 26.12 2.59 -2.13
#